data_AF-A0A1V4Z1Z7-F1
#
_entry.id   AF-A0A1V4Z1Z7-F1
#
_cell.length_a   1.000
_cell.length_b   1.000
_cell.length_c   1.000
_cell.angle_alpha   90.00
_cell.angle_beta   90.00
_cell.angle_gamma   90.00
#
_symmetry.space_group_name_H-M   'P 1'
#
loop_
_entity.id
_entity.type
_entity.pdbx_description
1 polymer ?
#
loop_
_entity_poly.entity_id
_entity_poly.type
_entity_poly.pdbx_seq_one_letter_code
_entity_poly.pdbx_strand_id
1 'polypeptide(L)'
;MREAVALLPAMRGVRIIRAFSGVRPLAGNGDGRDLSRDFKICEQSGVVSIAGGKLTTYRLIAEMASDAVMRMLGERGDCRTRTAVLTDIRRETPAAVECRCESAGQRIIEMDFLKGVDVSKYNRLGFGTCQGMRCARFARSPEAFLQERWKGVRPVLDESQLRQAYVSWAAYRTRAGK
;
A
#
# COMPACT_ATOMS: atom_id res chain seq x y z
N MET A 1 19.28 5.68 9.34
CA MET A 1 19.19 6.38 10.64
C MET A 1 20.18 7.53 10.80
N ARG A 2 21.33 7.57 10.12
CA ARG A 2 22.33 8.66 10.24
C ARG A 2 21.73 10.07 10.15
N GLU A 3 21.02 10.39 9.06
CA GLU A 3 20.40 11.71 8.86
C GLU A 3 19.34 12.04 9.93
N ALA A 4 18.51 11.07 10.29
CA ALA A 4 17.50 11.25 11.33
C ALA A 4 18.14 11.54 12.71
N VAL A 5 19.26 10.89 13.04
CA VAL A 5 20.02 11.14 14.28
C VAL A 5 20.74 12.48 14.24
N ALA A 6 21.17 12.95 13.07
CA ALA A 6 21.75 14.28 12.91
C ALA A 6 20.74 15.39 13.19
N LEU A 7 19.48 15.21 12.75
CA LEU A 7 18.38 16.16 13.04
C LEU A 7 17.80 15.99 14.45
N LEU A 8 17.70 14.76 14.94
CA LEU A 8 17.07 14.40 16.20
C LEU A 8 17.96 13.40 16.97
N PRO A 9 18.92 13.86 17.79
CA PRO A 9 19.84 12.98 18.50
C PRO A 9 19.16 11.93 19.41
N ALA A 10 17.99 12.24 19.95
CA ALA A 10 17.16 11.31 20.73
C ALA A 10 16.69 10.08 19.94
N MET A 11 16.80 10.09 18.61
CA MET A 11 16.55 8.92 17.75
C MET A 11 17.70 7.92 17.75
N ARG A 12 18.82 8.21 18.44
CA ARG A 12 19.93 7.25 18.57
C ARG A 12 19.47 6.04 19.38
N GLY A 13 19.64 4.85 18.82
CA GLY A 13 19.26 3.59 19.48
C GLY A 13 17.75 3.32 19.51
N VAL A 14 16.92 4.15 18.88
CA VAL A 14 15.48 3.84 18.77
C VAL A 14 15.26 2.68 17.81
N ARG A 15 14.33 1.82 18.20
CA ARG A 15 13.94 0.64 17.43
C ARG A 15 13.10 1.04 16.21
N ILE A 16 13.49 0.58 15.02
CA ILE A 16 12.73 0.79 13.78
C ILE A 16 11.54 -0.15 13.79
N ILE A 17 10.35 0.34 14.11
CA ILE A 17 9.13 -0.49 14.16
C ILE A 17 8.74 -1.01 12.75
N ARG A 18 9.10 -0.29 11.69
CA ARG A 18 8.69 -0.61 10.30
C ARG A 18 9.65 -0.01 9.26
N ALA A 19 9.82 -0.75 8.16
CA ALA A 19 10.28 -0.21 6.88
C ALA A 19 9.37 -0.69 5.74
N PHE A 20 9.38 0.08 4.65
CA PHE A 20 8.80 -0.31 3.37
C PHE A 20 9.71 0.22 2.26
N SER A 21 9.62 -0.41 1.09
CA SER A 21 10.28 0.05 -0.12
C SER A 21 9.26 0.10 -1.25
N GLY A 22 9.50 0.98 -2.21
CA GLY A 22 8.66 1.14 -3.38
C GLY A 22 9.52 1.51 -4.57
N VAL A 23 9.17 0.95 -5.73
CA VAL A 23 9.81 1.32 -7.00
C VAL A 23 9.06 2.52 -7.55
N ARG A 24 9.83 3.53 -7.98
CA ARG A 24 9.28 4.67 -8.72
C ARG A 24 9.44 4.37 -10.20
N PRO A 25 8.36 4.17 -10.97
CA PRO A 25 8.46 4.00 -12.40
C PRO A 25 8.80 5.36 -13.01
N LEU A 26 10.07 5.59 -13.34
CA LEU A 26 10.54 6.84 -13.94
C LEU A 26 10.64 6.65 -15.46
N ALA A 27 10.17 7.62 -16.22
CA ALA A 27 10.22 7.60 -17.68
C ALA A 27 11.39 8.47 -18.17
N GLY A 28 12.44 7.84 -18.73
CA GLY A 28 13.59 8.53 -19.31
C GLY A 28 14.88 7.74 -19.19
N ASN A 29 15.96 8.27 -19.78
CA ASN A 29 17.32 7.74 -19.66
C ASN A 29 18.14 8.70 -18.78
N GLY A 30 18.74 8.21 -17.69
CA GLY A 30 19.54 9.02 -16.78
C GLY A 30 19.70 8.39 -15.40
N ASP A 31 20.54 9.00 -14.56
CA ASP A 31 20.76 8.56 -13.18
C ASP A 31 19.62 9.00 -12.25
N GLY A 32 19.24 8.11 -11.33
CA GLY A 32 17.93 8.08 -10.66
C GLY A 32 17.38 9.38 -10.06
N ARG A 33 18.24 10.34 -9.65
CA ARG A 33 17.79 11.61 -9.06
C ARG A 33 17.40 12.67 -10.07
N ASP A 34 17.98 12.63 -11.27
CA ASP A 34 17.83 13.67 -12.30
C ASP A 34 16.73 13.33 -13.33
N LEU A 35 16.18 12.12 -13.25
CA LEU A 35 15.04 11.70 -14.06
C LEU A 35 13.78 12.48 -13.70
N SER A 36 13.06 12.91 -14.74
CA SER A 36 11.78 13.60 -14.59
C SER A 36 10.78 12.76 -13.80
N ARG A 37 10.08 13.43 -12.88
CA ARG A 37 9.01 12.87 -12.06
C ARG A 37 7.62 13.14 -12.64
N ASP A 38 7.57 13.70 -13.83
CA ASP A 38 6.31 13.93 -14.53
C ASP A 38 5.82 12.64 -15.18
N PHE A 39 4.59 12.67 -15.65
CA PHE A 39 3.98 11.53 -16.33
C PHE A 39 4.04 11.71 -17.84
N LYS A 40 4.02 10.59 -18.56
CA LYS A 40 3.81 10.54 -20.00
C LYS A 40 2.64 9.62 -20.31
N ILE A 41 1.80 10.04 -21.24
CA ILE A 41 0.73 9.23 -21.82
C ILE A 41 1.14 8.93 -23.26
N CYS A 42 1.12 7.67 -23.64
CA CYS A 42 1.48 7.18 -24.97
C CYS A 42 0.33 6.38 -25.56
N GLU A 43 0.06 6.58 -26.84
CA GLU A 43 -1.00 5.92 -27.60
C GLU A 43 -0.33 5.08 -28.70
N GLN A 44 -0.44 3.75 -28.63
CA GLN A 44 0.17 2.85 -29.62
C GLN A 44 -0.75 1.65 -29.88
N SER A 45 -1.07 1.39 -31.14
CA SER A 45 -1.84 0.22 -31.58
C SER A 45 -3.16 0.01 -30.80
N GLY A 46 -3.88 1.09 -30.51
CA GLY A 46 -5.14 1.05 -29.74
C GLY A 46 -4.95 0.89 -28.23
N VAL A 47 -3.72 0.97 -27.71
CA VAL A 47 -3.41 0.89 -26.28
C VAL A 47 -2.96 2.25 -25.76
N VAL A 48 -3.57 2.70 -24.66
CA VAL A 48 -3.12 3.87 -23.90
C VAL A 48 -2.24 3.41 -22.74
N SER A 49 -0.98 3.86 -22.74
CA SER A 49 0.01 3.56 -21.71
C SER A 49 0.35 4.80 -20.90
N ILE A 50 0.50 4.65 -19.58
CA ILE A 50 0.86 5.72 -18.66
C ILE A 50 2.18 5.33 -17.98
N ALA A 51 3.17 6.21 -18.06
CA ALA A 51 4.45 6.05 -17.37
C ALA A 51 4.70 7.23 -16.42
N GLY A 52 5.17 6.94 -15.21
CA GLY A 52 5.44 7.97 -14.20
C GLY A 52 4.19 8.50 -13.52
N GLY A 53 4.26 9.75 -13.10
CA GLY A 53 3.18 10.42 -12.39
C GLY A 53 3.31 10.39 -10.87
N LYS A 54 2.82 11.47 -10.26
CA LYS A 54 2.78 11.64 -8.81
C LYS A 54 1.38 11.27 -8.33
N LEU A 55 1.28 10.75 -7.11
CA LEU A 55 -0.01 10.52 -6.48
C LEU A 55 -0.83 11.82 -6.42
N THR A 56 -0.19 12.98 -6.28
CA THR A 56 -0.86 14.29 -6.27
C THR A 56 -1.50 14.67 -7.60
N THR A 57 -1.11 14.04 -8.72
CA THR A 57 -1.59 14.35 -10.07
C THR A 57 -2.49 13.26 -10.64
N TYR A 58 -2.83 12.22 -9.85
CA TYR A 58 -3.54 11.04 -10.35
C TYR A 58 -4.86 11.36 -11.06
N ARG A 59 -5.64 12.33 -10.55
CA ARG A 59 -6.93 12.72 -11.14
C ARG A 59 -6.75 13.32 -12.54
N LEU A 60 -5.76 14.20 -12.71
CA LEU A 60 -5.44 14.81 -14.00
C LEU A 60 -4.96 13.75 -15.00
N ILE A 61 -4.09 12.84 -14.55
CA ILE A 61 -3.60 11.73 -15.37
C ILE A 61 -4.77 10.86 -15.85
N ALA A 62 -5.70 10.54 -14.95
CA ALA A 62 -6.88 9.75 -15.29
C ALA A 62 -7.79 10.46 -16.29
N GLU A 63 -8.03 11.76 -16.11
CA GLU A 63 -8.79 12.60 -17.05
C GLU A 63 -8.16 12.58 -18.44
N MET A 64 -6.86 12.86 -18.56
CA MET A 64 -6.16 12.86 -19.85
C MET A 64 -6.12 11.48 -20.52
N ALA A 65 -6.00 10.41 -19.73
CA ALA A 65 -6.04 9.05 -20.25
C ALA A 65 -7.44 8.68 -20.75
N SER A 66 -8.49 9.08 -20.04
CA SER A 66 -9.88 8.92 -20.49
C SER A 66 -10.14 9.71 -21.77
N ASP A 67 -9.65 10.96 -21.87
CA ASP A 67 -9.79 11.76 -23.09
C ASP A 67 -9.13 11.10 -24.31
N ALA A 68 -7.96 10.48 -24.12
CA ALA A 68 -7.30 9.69 -25.16
C ALA A 68 -8.16 8.51 -25.63
N VAL A 69 -8.72 7.75 -24.68
CA VAL A 69 -9.62 6.63 -25.00
C VAL A 69 -10.88 7.11 -25.73
N MET A 70 -11.50 8.20 -25.27
CA MET A 70 -12.71 8.76 -25.91
C MET A 70 -12.43 9.17 -27.36
N ARG A 71 -11.27 9.80 -27.64
CA ARG A 71 -10.84 10.10 -29.01
C ARG A 71 -10.67 8.85 -29.86
N MET A 72 -10.04 7.80 -29.34
CA MET A 72 -9.87 6.52 -30.07
C MET A 72 -11.20 5.86 -30.42
N LEU A 73 -12.20 6.01 -29.54
CA LEU A 73 -13.55 5.45 -29.73
C LEU A 73 -14.45 6.35 -30.60
N GLY A 74 -14.04 7.59 -30.91
CA GLY A 74 -14.88 8.56 -31.61
C GLY A 74 -16.00 9.14 -30.74
N GLU A 75 -15.89 9.01 -29.42
CA GLU A 75 -16.90 9.41 -28.44
C GLU A 75 -16.60 10.79 -27.84
N ARG A 76 -17.61 11.42 -27.24
CA ARG A 76 -17.46 12.70 -26.52
C ARG A 76 -18.11 12.63 -25.14
N GLY A 77 -17.50 13.31 -24.16
CA GLY A 77 -18.06 13.44 -22.82
C GLY A 77 -17.21 14.34 -21.94
N ASP A 78 -17.85 14.99 -20.98
CA ASP A 78 -17.18 15.89 -20.05
C ASP A 78 -16.64 15.15 -18.82
N CYS A 79 -15.44 15.52 -18.39
CA CYS A 79 -14.88 14.99 -17.15
C CYS A 79 -15.58 15.57 -15.92
N ARG A 80 -16.17 14.69 -15.12
CA ARG A 80 -16.92 15.04 -13.89
C ARG A 80 -16.12 14.82 -12.60
N THR A 81 -14.90 14.30 -12.71
CA THR A 81 -14.11 13.84 -11.55
C THR A 81 -13.63 14.97 -10.63
N ARG A 82 -13.61 16.21 -11.11
CA ARG A 82 -13.21 17.39 -10.31
C ARG A 82 -14.17 17.65 -9.14
N THR A 83 -15.45 17.38 -9.31
CA THR A 83 -16.50 17.64 -8.30
C THR A 83 -17.12 16.36 -7.75
N ALA A 84 -16.81 15.19 -8.33
CA ALA A 84 -17.27 13.91 -7.83
C ALA A 84 -16.65 13.60 -6.46
N VAL A 85 -17.50 13.24 -5.49
CA VAL A 85 -17.08 12.82 -4.16
C VAL A 85 -16.62 11.37 -4.22
N LEU A 86 -15.44 11.09 -3.68
CA LEU A 86 -14.96 9.71 -3.52
C LEU A 86 -15.82 8.97 -2.49
N THR A 87 -16.06 7.68 -2.75
CA THR A 87 -16.77 6.82 -1.81
C THR A 87 -16.05 6.80 -0.46
N ASP A 88 -16.78 7.06 0.62
CA ASP A 88 -16.26 6.92 1.96
C ASP A 88 -16.11 5.43 2.32
N ILE A 89 -14.89 4.93 2.20
CA ILE A 89 -14.52 3.56 2.54
C ILE A 89 -14.44 3.31 4.06
N ARG A 90 -14.56 4.36 4.88
CA ARG A 90 -14.51 4.27 6.35
C ARG A 90 -15.89 4.27 7.00
N ARG A 91 -16.96 4.56 6.27
CA ARG A 91 -18.33 4.52 6.80
C ARG A 91 -18.72 3.05 7.06
N GLU A 92 -18.56 2.65 8.32
CA GLU A 92 -18.81 1.28 8.79
C GLU A 92 -20.29 0.89 8.68
N THR A 93 -20.53 -0.36 8.28
CA THR A 93 -21.71 -1.12 8.71
C THR A 93 -21.37 -1.71 10.09
N PRO A 94 -22.26 -1.67 11.10
CA PRO A 94 -21.94 -2.09 12.49
C PRO A 94 -21.39 -3.51 12.69
N ALA A 95 -21.46 -4.39 11.68
CA ALA A 95 -21.00 -5.79 11.74
C ALA A 95 -19.53 -6.00 11.28
N ALA A 96 -18.88 -4.95 10.80
CA ALA A 96 -17.63 -5.01 10.05
C ALA A 96 -16.36 -4.89 10.93
N VAL A 97 -16.04 -5.89 11.77
CA VAL A 97 -14.83 -5.85 12.62
C VAL A 97 -13.93 -7.04 12.37
N GLU A 98 -13.00 -6.93 11.40
CA GLU A 98 -11.89 -7.89 11.26
C GLU A 98 -10.57 -7.40 11.90
N CYS A 99 -10.55 -6.19 12.47
CA CYS A 99 -9.50 -5.72 13.35
C CYS A 99 -10.07 -4.88 14.50
N ARG A 100 -9.90 -5.32 15.76
CA ARG A 100 -10.30 -4.55 16.96
C ARG A 100 -9.36 -3.38 17.30
N CYS A 101 -8.22 -3.25 16.62
CA CYS A 101 -7.23 -2.20 16.90
C CYS A 101 -7.42 -0.94 16.03
N GLU A 102 -7.98 -1.10 14.82
CA GLU A 102 -8.51 -0.06 13.95
C GLU A 102 -9.60 -0.76 13.15
N SER A 103 -10.81 -0.20 13.12
CA SER A 103 -11.89 -0.71 12.27
C SER A 103 -11.47 -0.62 10.81
N ALA A 104 -10.87 -1.69 10.29
CA ALA A 104 -10.74 -1.86 8.86
C ALA A 104 -12.16 -2.11 8.33
N GLY A 105 -12.70 -1.17 7.54
CA GLY A 105 -14.04 -1.33 6.99
C GLY A 105 -14.12 -2.62 6.17
N GLN A 106 -15.12 -3.46 6.46
CA GLN A 106 -15.41 -4.70 5.73
C GLN A 106 -15.46 -4.50 4.21
N ARG A 107 -15.90 -3.31 3.76
CA ARG A 107 -15.89 -2.91 2.35
C ARG A 107 -14.52 -3.00 1.68
N ILE A 108 -13.42 -2.76 2.39
CA ILE A 108 -12.06 -2.89 1.85
C ILE A 108 -11.71 -4.36 1.60
N ILE A 109 -12.17 -5.26 2.46
CA ILE A 109 -11.89 -6.69 2.38
C ILE A 109 -12.78 -7.37 1.34
N GLU A 110 -13.97 -6.83 1.12
CA GLU A 110 -14.95 -7.29 0.15
C GLU A 110 -14.72 -6.75 -1.27
N MET A 111 -13.76 -5.86 -1.51
CA MET A 111 -13.49 -5.42 -2.89
C MET A 111 -12.93 -6.59 -3.69
N ASP A 112 -13.59 -6.96 -4.79
CA ASP A 112 -13.26 -8.15 -5.60
C ASP A 112 -11.81 -8.19 -6.09
N PHE A 113 -11.17 -7.03 -6.26
CA PHE A 113 -9.79 -6.90 -6.70
C PHE A 113 -8.76 -6.98 -5.57
N LEU A 114 -9.19 -6.92 -4.31
CA LEU A 114 -8.29 -7.00 -3.15
C LEU A 114 -8.12 -8.43 -2.69
N LYS A 115 -6.86 -8.89 -2.67
CA LYS A 115 -6.55 -10.14 -1.99
C LYS A 115 -6.56 -9.87 -0.49
N GLY A 116 -6.99 -10.84 0.33
CA GLY A 116 -6.95 -10.70 1.79
C GLY A 116 -5.56 -10.39 2.38
N VAL A 117 -4.48 -10.61 1.61
CA VAL A 117 -3.11 -10.22 1.95
C VAL A 117 -2.81 -8.72 1.76
N ASP A 118 -3.62 -8.02 0.94
CA ASP A 118 -3.46 -6.60 0.60
C ASP A 118 -4.10 -5.66 1.61
N VAL A 119 -4.82 -6.19 2.60
CA VAL A 119 -5.48 -5.42 3.68
C VAL A 119 -4.51 -4.44 4.34
N SER A 120 -3.23 -4.82 4.45
CA SER A 120 -2.17 -3.97 4.99
C SER A 120 -1.87 -2.69 4.20
N LYS A 121 -2.21 -2.64 2.91
CA LYS A 121 -1.99 -1.47 2.05
C LYS A 121 -3.03 -0.37 2.26
N TYR A 122 -4.17 -0.69 2.88
CA TYR A 122 -5.36 0.18 2.93
C TYR A 122 -5.79 0.57 4.35
N ASN A 123 -5.17 0.00 5.38
CA ASN A 123 -5.34 0.42 6.76
C ASN A 123 -3.99 0.83 7.37
N ARG A 124 -4.03 1.71 8.37
CA ARG A 124 -2.81 2.18 9.05
C ARG A 124 -2.20 1.06 9.90
N LEU A 125 -3.01 0.09 10.37
CA LEU A 125 -2.57 -1.02 11.22
C LEU A 125 -2.41 -2.42 10.59
N GLY A 126 -2.62 -2.66 9.30
CA GLY A 126 -2.10 -3.89 8.68
C GLY A 126 -0.56 -3.87 8.59
N PHE A 127 0.02 -2.76 9.03
CA PHE A 127 1.41 -2.60 9.44
C PHE A 127 1.57 -2.11 10.90
N GLY A 128 0.59 -2.38 11.76
CA GLY A 128 0.32 -1.68 13.02
C GLY A 128 1.26 -1.91 14.20
N THR A 129 0.93 -1.39 15.38
CA THR A 129 1.76 -1.52 16.61
C THR A 129 2.00 -2.99 17.00
N CYS A 130 0.98 -3.83 16.87
CA CYS A 130 1.09 -5.29 17.00
C CYS A 130 1.70 -5.96 15.77
N GLN A 131 2.21 -5.19 14.81
CA GLN A 131 2.91 -5.69 13.64
C GLN A 131 2.08 -6.68 12.79
N GLY A 132 0.76 -6.51 12.77
CA GLY A 132 -0.16 -7.40 12.08
C GLY A 132 -0.38 -8.76 12.75
N MET A 133 0.22 -9.00 13.93
CA MET A 133 0.17 -10.28 14.65
C MET A 133 -1.25 -10.64 15.09
N ARG A 134 -2.06 -9.65 15.48
CA ARG A 134 -3.44 -9.89 15.93
C ARG A 134 -4.42 -10.04 14.76
N CYS A 135 -4.18 -9.35 13.65
CA CYS A 135 -5.05 -9.42 12.47
C CYS A 135 -4.75 -10.62 11.56
N ALA A 136 -3.52 -11.16 11.58
CA ALA A 136 -3.19 -12.38 10.84
C ALA A 136 -4.12 -13.56 11.17
N ARG A 137 -4.65 -13.63 12.41
CA ARG A 137 -5.63 -14.64 12.82
C ARG A 137 -6.93 -14.60 12.02
N PHE A 138 -7.35 -13.41 11.59
CA PHE A 138 -8.60 -13.19 10.86
C PHE A 138 -8.39 -13.15 9.35
N ALA A 139 -7.14 -13.14 8.90
CA ALA A 139 -6.83 -13.20 7.47
C ALA A 139 -7.22 -14.58 6.91
N ARG A 140 -7.84 -14.58 5.72
CA ARG A 140 -8.16 -15.81 4.97
C ARG A 140 -6.92 -16.70 4.70
N SER A 141 -5.74 -16.08 4.59
CA SER A 141 -4.44 -16.79 4.45
C SER A 141 -3.40 -16.14 5.37
N PRO A 142 -3.30 -16.59 6.63
CA PRO A 142 -2.43 -15.96 7.63
C PRO A 142 -0.94 -16.02 7.28
N GLU A 143 -0.45 -17.14 6.76
CA GLU A 143 0.96 -17.28 6.38
C GLU A 143 1.33 -16.34 5.24
N ALA A 144 0.50 -16.24 4.21
CA ALA A 144 0.74 -15.33 3.09
C ALA A 144 0.68 -13.86 3.55
N PHE A 145 -0.25 -13.52 4.43
CA PHE A 145 -0.34 -12.19 5.04
C PHE A 145 0.93 -11.83 5.82
N LEU A 146 1.44 -12.75 6.65
CA LEU A 146 2.69 -12.56 7.40
C LEU A 146 3.93 -12.50 6.49
N GLN A 147 3.94 -13.22 5.37
CA GLN A 147 5.05 -13.19 4.41
C GLN A 147 5.10 -11.89 3.61
N GLU A 148 3.97 -11.36 3.12
CA GLU A 148 3.96 -10.04 2.45
C GLU A 148 4.47 -8.94 3.36
N ARG A 149 4.14 -9.01 4.66
CA ARG A 149 4.70 -8.14 5.67
C ARG A 149 6.22 -8.34 5.83
N TRP A 150 6.70 -9.58 5.88
CA TRP A 150 8.11 -9.91 6.11
C TRP A 150 9.03 -9.25 5.07
N LYS A 151 8.59 -9.18 3.81
CA LYS A 151 9.35 -8.56 2.71
C LYS A 151 9.79 -7.12 3.00
N GLY A 152 8.94 -6.32 3.66
CA GLY A 152 9.25 -4.92 3.96
C GLY A 152 10.09 -4.71 5.21
N VAL A 153 9.93 -5.58 6.23
CA VAL A 153 10.56 -5.39 7.55
C VAL A 153 11.87 -6.15 7.72
N ARG A 154 12.05 -7.28 7.02
CA ARG A 154 13.25 -8.14 7.12
C ARG A 154 14.58 -7.35 7.10
N PRO A 155 14.77 -6.34 6.22
CA PRO A 155 16.04 -5.62 6.14
C PRO A 155 16.36 -4.73 7.34
N VAL A 156 15.38 -4.45 8.21
CA VAL A 156 15.52 -3.53 9.36
C VAL A 156 15.29 -4.21 10.70
N LEU A 157 15.16 -5.54 10.72
CA LEU A 157 15.00 -6.28 11.97
C LEU A 157 16.29 -6.26 12.78
N ASP A 158 16.15 -5.85 14.04
CA ASP A 158 17.15 -6.09 15.06
C ASP A 158 16.89 -7.40 15.83
N GLU A 159 17.79 -7.73 16.76
CA GLU A 159 17.72 -8.92 17.60
C GLU A 159 16.40 -9.02 18.40
N SER A 160 15.94 -7.91 18.98
CA SER A 160 14.69 -7.87 19.77
C SER A 160 13.46 -8.13 18.89
N GLN A 161 13.45 -7.55 17.69
CA GLN A 161 12.36 -7.71 16.73
C GLN A 161 12.34 -9.10 16.12
N LEU A 162 13.51 -9.69 15.89
CA LEU A 162 13.62 -11.06 15.40
C LEU A 162 13.06 -12.05 16.43
N ARG A 163 13.44 -11.90 17.71
CA ARG A 163 12.89 -12.70 18.82
C ARG A 163 11.36 -12.53 18.92
N GLN A 164 10.85 -11.29 18.85
CA GLN A 164 9.42 -11.02 18.89
C GLN A 164 8.67 -11.64 17.70
N ALA A 165 9.24 -11.55 16.49
CA ALA A 165 8.69 -12.15 15.28
C ALA A 165 8.65 -13.69 15.38
N TYR A 166 9.71 -14.30 15.90
CA TYR A 166 9.78 -15.75 16.11
C TYR A 166 8.74 -16.24 17.13
N VAL A 167 8.63 -15.59 18.29
CA VAL A 167 7.61 -15.92 19.30
C VAL A 167 6.20 -15.80 18.72
N SER A 168 5.96 -14.80 17.88
CA SER A 168 4.66 -14.60 17.23
C SER A 168 4.37 -15.69 16.20
N TRP A 169 5.37 -16.09 15.41
CA TRP A 169 5.26 -17.20 14.47
C TRP A 169 5.01 -18.52 15.19
N ALA A 170 5.75 -18.80 16.27
CA ALA A 170 5.57 -20.00 17.08
C ALA A 170 4.17 -20.04 17.72
N ALA A 171 3.72 -18.94 18.33
CA ALA A 171 2.38 -18.84 18.92
C ALA A 171 1.26 -19.04 17.88
N TYR A 172 1.48 -18.61 16.63
CA TYR A 172 0.58 -18.91 15.53
C TYR A 172 0.58 -20.41 15.17
N ARG A 173 1.77 -21.02 14.99
CA ARG A 173 1.91 -22.45 14.65
C ARG A 173 1.22 -23.35 15.66
N THR A 174 1.51 -23.16 16.95
CA THR A 174 0.93 -23.95 18.05
C THR A 174 -0.60 -23.88 18.10
N ARG A 175 -1.20 -22.74 17.72
CA ARG A 175 -2.67 -22.57 17.72
C ARG A 175 -3.36 -22.98 16.43
N ALA A 176 -2.63 -23.03 15.31
CA ALA A 176 -3.16 -23.45 14.01
C ALA A 176 -3.28 -24.99 13.87
N GLY A 177 -2.89 -25.76 14.90
CA GLY A 177 -2.94 -27.22 14.88
C GLY A 177 -1.97 -27.85 13.86
N LYS A 178 -0.94 -27.12 13.44
CA LYS A 178 0.12 -27.56 12.53
C LYS A 178 1.48 -27.54 13.20
#